data_AF-A0A1Q4R0E9-F1
#
_entry.id   AF-A0A1Q4R0E9-F1
#
_cell.length_a   1.000
_cell.length_b   1.000
_cell.length_c   1.000
_cell.angle_alpha   90.00
_cell.angle_beta   90.00
_cell.angle_gamma   90.00
#
_symmetry.space_group_name_H-M   'P 1'
#
loop_
_entity.id
_entity.type
_entity.pdbx_description
1 polymer ?
#
loop_
_entity_poly.entity_id
_entity_poly.type
_entity_poly.pdbx_seq_one_letter_code
_entity_poly.pdbx_strand_id
1 'polypeptide(L)'
;MTLENVFDVTNIFVLPFWGLMILLPRWQITQKVMDSVLPFVALALVYGCLFVLSVDPDQAALWANPTLPNLAALFSIPKVMATGWVHYLVMDLFVGRWIYQQGVEKKIITFHSLSLCLFAGPIGLLSHLITAAGTEFWRSQQTTTESPAG
;
A
#
# COMPACT_ATOMS: atom_id res chain seq x y z
N MET A 1 -10.27 -16.21 -18.29
CA MET A 1 -10.49 -15.54 -16.98
C MET A 1 -11.20 -14.23 -17.26
N THR A 2 -12.35 -13.97 -16.65
CA THR A 2 -13.09 -12.70 -16.84
C THR A 2 -12.39 -11.58 -16.06
N LEU A 3 -12.66 -10.33 -16.43
CA LEU A 3 -12.11 -9.17 -15.74
C LEU A 3 -12.57 -9.10 -14.28
N GLU A 4 -13.83 -9.46 -14.03
CA GLU A 4 -14.41 -9.58 -12.69
C GLU A 4 -13.66 -10.60 -11.83
N ASN A 5 -13.32 -11.76 -12.39
CA ASN A 5 -12.52 -12.75 -11.65
C ASN A 5 -11.14 -12.20 -11.26
N VAL A 6 -10.50 -11.39 -12.11
CA VAL A 6 -9.20 -10.77 -11.77
C VAL A 6 -9.38 -9.73 -10.65
N PHE A 7 -10.46 -8.95 -10.71
CA PHE A 7 -10.81 -8.01 -9.66
C PHE A 7 -11.05 -8.71 -8.31
N ASP A 8 -11.88 -9.76 -8.28
CA ASP A 8 -12.18 -10.50 -7.04
C ASP A 8 -10.94 -11.18 -6.47
N VAL A 9 -10.15 -11.82 -7.33
CA VAL A 9 -8.92 -12.51 -6.92
C VAL A 9 -7.91 -11.52 -6.34
N THR A 10 -7.70 -10.35 -6.96
CA THR A 10 -6.74 -9.36 -6.46
C THR A 10 -7.17 -8.76 -5.12
N ASN A 11 -8.47 -8.51 -4.92
CA ASN A 11 -9.01 -8.06 -3.63
C ASN A 11 -8.85 -9.14 -2.55
N ILE A 12 -9.26 -10.38 -2.82
CA ILE A 12 -9.13 -11.48 -1.86
C ILE A 12 -7.66 -11.76 -1.54
N PHE A 13 -6.77 -11.62 -2.52
CA PHE A 13 -5.34 -11.86 -2.34
C PHE A 13 -4.71 -10.88 -1.34
N VAL A 14 -5.06 -9.59 -1.36
CA VAL A 14 -4.44 -8.59 -0.46
C VAL A 14 -4.91 -8.72 0.99
N LEU A 15 -6.16 -9.16 1.23
CA LEU A 15 -6.79 -9.16 2.55
C LEU A 15 -6.04 -9.99 3.61
N PRO A 16 -5.54 -11.22 3.33
CA PRO A 16 -4.73 -11.97 4.26
C PRO A 16 -3.48 -11.22 4.72
N PHE A 17 -2.79 -10.51 3.82
CA PHE A 17 -1.58 -9.76 4.18
C PHE A 17 -1.90 -8.60 5.12
N TRP A 18 -2.98 -7.87 4.85
CA TRP A 18 -3.48 -6.85 5.76
C TRP A 18 -3.90 -7.42 7.12
N GLY A 19 -4.64 -8.52 7.13
CA GLY A 19 -5.04 -9.21 8.36
C GLY A 19 -3.83 -9.64 9.20
N LEU A 20 -2.79 -10.18 8.56
CA LEU A 20 -1.54 -10.56 9.23
C LEU A 20 -0.82 -9.34 9.83
N MET A 21 -0.67 -8.25 9.06
CA MET A 21 -0.01 -7.03 9.54
C MET A 21 -0.76 -6.35 10.68
N ILE A 22 -2.10 -6.33 10.62
CA ILE A 22 -2.96 -5.63 11.57
C ILE A 22 -3.14 -6.46 12.85
N LEU A 23 -3.53 -7.74 12.73
CA LEU A 23 -3.91 -8.58 13.88
C LEU A 23 -2.71 -9.28 14.52
N LEU A 24 -1.72 -9.68 13.72
CA LEU A 24 -0.60 -10.51 14.15
C LEU A 24 0.76 -9.89 13.76
N PRO A 25 1.04 -8.63 14.14
CA PRO A 25 2.23 -7.92 13.67
C PRO A 25 3.55 -8.52 14.15
N ARG A 26 3.56 -9.25 15.27
CA ARG A 26 4.77 -9.87 15.84
C ARG A 26 4.92 -11.36 15.53
N TRP A 27 4.04 -11.91 14.71
CA TRP A 27 4.11 -13.33 14.37
C TRP A 27 5.24 -13.60 13.38
N GLN A 28 6.03 -14.66 13.62
CA GLN A 28 7.19 -15.01 12.78
C GLN A 28 6.81 -15.22 11.31
N ILE A 29 5.61 -15.75 11.04
CA ILE A 29 5.09 -15.91 9.68
C ILE A 29 4.79 -14.56 9.05
N THR A 30 4.13 -13.63 9.77
CA THR A 30 3.87 -12.27 9.29
C THR A 30 5.17 -11.58 8.89
N GLN A 31 6.19 -11.63 9.76
CA GLN A 31 7.50 -11.05 9.47
C GLN A 31 8.13 -11.67 8.22
N LYS A 32 8.19 -13.01 8.15
CA LYS A 32 8.77 -13.72 7.01
C LYS A 32 8.05 -13.43 5.68
N VAL A 33 6.73 -13.34 5.71
CA VAL A 33 5.91 -13.06 4.52
C VAL A 33 6.09 -11.59 4.09
N MET A 34 6.10 -10.66 5.05
CA MET A 34 6.31 -9.23 4.78
C MET A 34 7.76 -8.90 4.43
N ASP A 35 8.74 -9.66 4.87
CA ASP A 35 10.13 -9.49 4.43
C ASP A 35 10.31 -9.94 2.97
N SER A 36 9.47 -10.86 2.50
CA SER A 36 9.48 -11.31 1.12
C SER A 36 8.89 -10.28 0.16
N VAL A 37 9.54 -10.14 -1.00
CA VAL A 37 9.02 -9.35 -2.13
C VAL A 37 8.02 -10.11 -2.99
N LEU A 38 7.84 -11.43 -2.76
CA LEU A 38 7.02 -12.30 -3.60
C LEU A 38 5.56 -11.85 -3.78
N PRO A 39 4.82 -11.44 -2.72
CA PRO A 39 3.44 -10.97 -2.88
C PRO A 39 3.32 -9.75 -3.80
N PHE A 40 4.30 -8.84 -3.72
CA PHE A 40 4.37 -7.62 -4.53
C PHE A 40 4.69 -7.92 -5.97
N VAL A 41 5.66 -8.82 -6.21
CA VAL A 41 6.01 -9.25 -7.57
C VAL A 41 4.80 -9.91 -8.24
N ALA A 42 4.06 -10.77 -7.53
CA ALA A 42 2.87 -11.41 -8.07
C ALA A 42 1.81 -10.36 -8.49
N LEU A 43 1.49 -9.40 -7.63
CA LEU A 43 0.54 -8.32 -7.96
C LEU A 43 1.05 -7.40 -9.07
N ALA A 44 2.35 -7.07 -9.07
CA ALA A 44 2.96 -6.24 -10.10
C ALA A 44 2.95 -6.92 -11.48
N LEU A 45 3.13 -8.24 -11.54
CA LEU A 45 2.99 -9.02 -12.76
C LEU A 45 1.54 -9.00 -13.28
N VAL A 46 0.55 -9.18 -12.39
CA VAL A 46 -0.87 -9.07 -12.75
C VAL A 46 -1.18 -7.67 -13.30
N TYR A 47 -0.71 -6.63 -12.61
CA TYR A 47 -0.81 -5.25 -13.08
C TYR A 47 -0.17 -5.07 -14.46
N GLY A 48 1.06 -5.54 -14.66
CA GLY A 48 1.77 -5.42 -15.94
C GLY A 48 1.02 -6.10 -17.09
N CYS A 49 0.47 -7.29 -16.85
CA CYS A 49 -0.38 -7.97 -17.83
C CYS A 49 -1.64 -7.18 -18.15
N LEU A 50 -2.37 -6.70 -17.13
CA LEU A 50 -3.58 -5.88 -17.33
C LEU A 50 -3.26 -4.57 -18.05
N PHE A 51 -2.15 -3.92 -17.69
CA PHE A 51 -1.71 -2.68 -18.28
C PHE A 51 -1.51 -2.84 -19.79
N VAL A 52 -0.72 -3.82 -20.21
CA VAL A 52 -0.51 -4.12 -21.64
C VAL A 52 -1.82 -4.45 -22.36
N LEU A 53 -2.73 -5.19 -21.72
CA LEU A 53 -4.03 -5.54 -22.30
C LEU A 53 -5.05 -4.39 -22.31
N SER A 54 -4.82 -3.35 -21.50
CA SER A 54 -5.69 -2.18 -21.39
C SER A 54 -5.28 -1.02 -22.30
N VAL A 55 -4.03 -1.03 -22.78
CA VAL A 55 -3.53 -0.03 -23.72
C VAL A 55 -4.14 -0.31 -25.09
N ASP A 56 -5.03 0.59 -25.51
CA ASP A 56 -5.66 0.57 -26.82
C ASP A 56 -5.13 1.75 -27.65
N PRO A 57 -4.62 1.53 -28.88
CA PRO A 57 -4.17 2.61 -29.75
C PRO A 57 -5.23 3.70 -29.96
N ASP A 58 -6.51 3.33 -29.99
CA ASP A 58 -7.63 4.26 -30.18
C ASP A 58 -7.80 5.22 -28.98
N GLN A 59 -7.26 4.85 -27.82
CA GLN A 59 -7.29 5.65 -26.59
C GLN A 59 -5.99 6.41 -26.34
N ALA A 60 -4.95 6.22 -27.17
CA ALA A 60 -3.65 6.88 -27.01
C ALA A 60 -3.76 8.41 -27.00
N ALA A 61 -4.69 8.97 -27.77
CA ALA A 61 -4.97 10.41 -27.79
C ALA A 61 -5.50 10.94 -26.45
N LEU A 62 -6.31 10.15 -25.74
CA LEU A 62 -6.83 10.51 -24.41
C LEU A 62 -5.72 10.46 -23.36
N TRP A 63 -4.82 9.48 -23.45
CA TRP A 63 -3.63 9.39 -22.60
C TRP A 63 -2.64 10.54 -22.85
N ALA A 64 -2.51 11.01 -24.10
CA ALA A 64 -1.63 12.11 -24.47
C ALA A 64 -2.14 13.49 -23.99
N ASN A 65 -3.45 13.64 -23.72
CA ASN A 65 -4.05 14.86 -23.19
C ASN A 65 -4.89 14.57 -21.93
N PRO A 66 -4.24 14.36 -20.77
CA PRO A 66 -4.88 13.91 -19.53
C PRO A 66 -5.63 15.06 -18.85
N THR A 67 -6.78 15.44 -19.40
CA THR A 67 -7.74 16.32 -18.74
C THR A 67 -8.69 15.51 -17.85
N LEU A 68 -9.25 16.13 -16.81
CA LEU A 68 -10.22 15.50 -15.91
C LEU A 68 -11.37 14.76 -16.66
N PRO A 69 -12.00 15.35 -17.68
CA PRO A 69 -13.02 14.66 -18.48
C PRO A 69 -12.48 13.46 -19.25
N ASN A 70 -11.27 13.57 -19.82
CA ASN A 70 -10.64 12.48 -20.58
C ASN A 70 -10.26 11.33 -19.66
N LEU A 71 -9.75 11.60 -18.46
CA LEU A 71 -9.51 10.56 -17.46
C LEU A 71 -10.83 9.89 -17.05
N ALA A 72 -11.88 10.64 -16.78
CA ALA A 72 -13.19 10.05 -16.43
C ALA A 72 -13.71 9.13 -17.54
N ALA A 73 -13.55 9.52 -18.81
CA ALA A 73 -13.90 8.69 -19.96
C ALA A 73 -13.03 7.41 -20.03
N LEU A 74 -11.71 7.51 -19.83
CA LEU A 74 -10.81 6.36 -19.78
C LEU A 74 -11.18 5.39 -18.65
N PHE A 75 -11.42 5.90 -17.45
CA PHE A 75 -11.81 5.09 -16.29
C PHE A 75 -13.24 4.51 -16.41
N SER A 76 -14.08 5.00 -17.32
CA SER A 76 -15.36 4.33 -17.61
C SER A 76 -15.19 2.97 -18.28
N ILE A 77 -14.01 2.70 -18.85
CA ILE A 77 -13.70 1.45 -19.54
C ILE A 77 -13.31 0.40 -18.49
N PRO A 78 -14.04 -0.73 -18.39
CA PRO A 78 -13.79 -1.70 -17.33
C PRO A 78 -12.35 -2.16 -17.24
N LYS A 79 -11.70 -2.44 -18.38
CA LYS A 79 -10.30 -2.89 -18.43
C LYS A 79 -9.33 -1.86 -17.82
N VAL A 80 -9.49 -0.58 -18.17
CA VAL A 80 -8.66 0.51 -17.65
C VAL A 80 -8.91 0.71 -16.15
N MET A 81 -10.18 0.66 -15.73
CA MET A 81 -10.56 0.71 -14.31
C MET A 81 -9.93 -0.42 -13.51
N ALA A 82 -10.00 -1.66 -13.99
CA ALA A 82 -9.41 -2.81 -13.32
C ALA A 82 -7.87 -2.68 -13.22
N THR A 83 -7.21 -2.24 -14.30
CA THR A 83 -5.76 -1.94 -14.27
C THR A 83 -5.43 -0.90 -13.20
N GLY A 84 -6.19 0.21 -13.16
CA GLY A 84 -6.03 1.26 -12.15
C GLY A 84 -6.30 0.78 -10.72
N TRP A 85 -7.29 -0.09 -10.54
CA TRP A 85 -7.59 -0.68 -9.22
C TRP A 85 -6.45 -1.55 -8.72
N VAL A 86 -5.91 -2.44 -9.57
CA VAL A 86 -4.76 -3.27 -9.20
C VAL A 86 -3.53 -2.41 -8.94
N HIS A 87 -3.35 -1.30 -9.66
CA HIS A 87 -2.31 -0.32 -9.37
C HIS A 87 -2.42 0.21 -7.92
N TYR A 88 -3.62 0.62 -7.49
CA TYR A 88 -3.84 1.07 -6.12
C TYR A 88 -3.58 -0.04 -5.10
N LEU A 89 -4.07 -1.26 -5.33
CA LEU A 89 -3.83 -2.39 -4.43
C LEU A 89 -2.34 -2.69 -4.24
N VAL A 90 -1.54 -2.64 -5.32
CA VAL A 90 -0.09 -2.85 -5.26
C VAL A 90 0.57 -1.76 -4.42
N MET A 91 0.25 -0.50 -4.69
CA MET A 91 0.85 0.64 -4.02
C MET A 91 0.45 0.71 -2.54
N ASP A 92 -0.82 0.48 -2.22
CA ASP A 92 -1.33 0.49 -0.85
C ASP A 92 -0.73 -0.64 -0.02
N LEU A 93 -0.63 -1.85 -0.57
CA LEU A 93 0.04 -2.96 0.12
C LEU A 93 1.52 -2.64 0.35
N PHE A 94 2.18 -1.99 -0.61
CA PHE A 94 3.60 -1.63 -0.49
C PHE A 94 3.82 -0.59 0.60
N VAL A 95 2.99 0.44 0.65
CA VAL A 95 3.00 1.45 1.72
C VAL A 95 2.66 0.80 3.07
N GLY A 96 1.65 -0.08 3.11
CA GLY A 96 1.29 -0.85 4.31
C GLY A 96 2.46 -1.67 4.85
N ARG A 97 3.17 -2.40 3.99
CA ARG A 97 4.40 -3.12 4.35
C ARG A 97 5.46 -2.20 4.92
N TRP A 98 5.68 -1.05 4.29
CA TRP A 98 6.68 -0.09 4.77
C TRP A 98 6.34 0.44 6.16
N ILE A 99 5.08 0.83 6.39
CA ILE A 99 4.56 1.22 7.71
C ILE A 99 4.76 0.09 8.72
N TYR A 100 4.44 -1.15 8.33
CA TYR A 100 4.61 -2.33 9.17
C TYR A 100 6.08 -2.53 9.59
N GLN A 101 7.01 -2.53 8.64
CA GLN A 101 8.44 -2.72 8.89
C GLN A 101 8.99 -1.61 9.81
N GLN A 102 8.64 -0.35 9.55
CA GLN A 102 8.99 0.77 10.43
C GLN A 102 8.42 0.59 11.85
N GLY A 103 7.19 0.10 11.96
CA GLY A 103 6.56 -0.24 13.25
C GLY A 103 7.34 -1.28 14.04
N VAL A 104 7.77 -2.35 13.38
CA VAL A 104 8.54 -3.44 14.00
C VAL A 104 9.93 -2.95 14.41
N GLU A 105 10.65 -2.26 13.52
CA GLU A 105 12.01 -1.77 13.77
C GLU A 105 12.06 -0.72 14.90
N LYS A 106 11.17 0.28 14.84
CA LYS A 106 11.16 1.40 15.79
C LYS A 106 10.30 1.15 17.03
N LYS A 107 9.63 0.00 17.09
CA LYS A 107 8.66 -0.41 18.13
C LYS A 107 7.48 0.56 18.27
N ILE A 108 6.96 1.05 17.14
CA ILE A 108 5.83 1.98 17.07
C ILE A 108 4.53 1.18 16.88
N ILE A 109 3.43 1.65 17.47
CA ILE A 109 2.10 1.07 17.26
C ILE A 109 1.63 1.43 15.85
N THR A 110 1.38 0.44 15.00
CA THR A 110 1.01 0.65 13.59
C THR A 110 -0.41 0.22 13.22
N PHE A 111 -1.16 -0.40 14.13
CA PHE A 111 -2.53 -0.88 13.87
C PHE A 111 -3.45 0.21 13.28
N HIS A 112 -3.43 1.41 13.87
CA HIS A 112 -4.26 2.53 13.41
C HIS A 112 -3.84 3.01 12.02
N SER A 113 -2.54 3.16 11.78
CA SER A 113 -2.01 3.60 10.50
C SER A 113 -2.24 2.59 9.39
N LEU A 114 -2.10 1.29 9.67
CA LEU A 114 -2.37 0.20 8.73
C LEU A 114 -3.86 0.10 8.39
N SER A 115 -4.74 0.20 9.39
CA SER A 115 -6.19 0.20 9.16
C SER A 115 -6.62 1.40 8.32
N LEU A 116 -6.06 2.59 8.58
CA LEU A 116 -6.30 3.76 7.74
C LEU A 116 -5.71 3.61 6.34
N CYS A 117 -4.54 2.99 6.21
CA CYS A 117 -3.88 2.77 4.92
C CYS A 117 -4.68 1.81 4.02
N LEU A 118 -5.33 0.79 4.60
CA LEU A 118 -6.19 -0.13 3.87
C LEU A 118 -7.36 0.56 3.15
N PHE A 119 -7.97 1.58 3.79
CA PHE A 119 -9.11 2.31 3.20
C PHE A 119 -8.69 3.59 2.46
N ALA A 120 -7.61 4.21 2.92
CA ALA A 120 -7.11 5.47 2.42
C ALA A 120 -5.58 5.52 2.60
N GLY A 121 -4.85 4.90 1.65
CA GLY A 121 -3.39 4.80 1.64
C GLY A 121 -2.66 6.06 2.12
N PRO A 122 -2.94 7.25 1.56
CA PRO A 122 -2.29 8.51 1.94
C PRO A 122 -2.57 8.95 3.39
N ILE A 123 -3.79 8.71 3.89
CA ILE A 123 -4.18 9.07 5.26
C ILE A 123 -3.48 8.15 6.26
N GLY A 124 -3.39 6.85 5.96
CA GLY A 124 -2.64 5.90 6.76
C GLY A 124 -1.15 6.24 6.85
N LEU A 125 -0.54 6.64 5.73
CA LEU A 125 0.84 7.12 5.69
C LEU A 125 1.04 8.34 6.58
N LEU A 126 0.17 9.36 6.44
CA LEU A 126 0.24 10.56 7.27
C LEU A 126 0.12 10.24 8.76
N SER A 127 -0.83 9.36 9.13
CA SER A 127 -1.00 8.88 10.50
C SER A 127 0.28 8.22 11.04
N HIS A 128 0.96 7.41 10.23
CA HIS A 128 2.20 6.77 10.64
C HIS A 128 3.32 7.80 10.87
N LEU A 129 3.48 8.76 9.95
CA LEU A 129 4.51 9.79 10.05
C LEU A 129 4.34 10.65 11.32
N ILE A 130 3.11 11.03 11.64
CA ILE A 130 2.80 11.78 12.87
C ILE A 130 3.19 10.95 14.11
N THR A 131 2.80 9.67 14.12
CA THR A 131 3.07 8.77 15.25
C THR A 131 4.57 8.52 15.41
N ALA A 132 5.29 8.35 14.30
CA ALA A 132 6.73 8.16 14.28
C ALA A 132 7.48 9.39 14.80
N ALA A 133 7.13 10.58 14.29
CA ALA A 133 7.73 11.84 14.74
C ALA A 133 7.49 12.09 16.24
N GLY A 134 6.27 11.84 16.73
CA GLY A 134 5.96 11.97 18.16
C GLY A 134 6.77 11.00 19.03
N THR A 135 6.94 9.75 18.56
CA THR A 135 7.71 8.73 19.29
C THR A 135 9.21 9.07 19.35
N GLU A 136 9.77 9.55 18.24
CA GLU A 136 11.18 9.96 18.15
C GLU A 136 11.45 11.19 19.03
N PHE A 137 10.55 12.18 19.03
CA PHE A 137 10.63 13.36 19.90
C PHE A 137 10.59 12.99 21.38
N TRP A 138 9.71 12.05 21.78
CA TRP A 138 9.66 11.60 23.16
C TRP A 138 10.95 10.88 23.58
N ARG A 139 11.51 10.04 22.69
CA ARG A 139 12.73 9.27 22.96
C ARG A 139 13.97 10.17 23.06
N SER A 140 14.04 11.25 22.28
CA SER A 140 15.15 12.20 22.37
C SER A 140 15.15 12.97 23.69
N GLN A 141 13.97 13.35 24.22
CA GLN A 141 13.85 14.02 25.52
C GLN A 141 14.32 13.17 26.69
N GLN A 142 14.11 11.85 26.65
CA GLN A 142 14.60 10.93 27.67
C GLN A 142 16.13 10.81 27.65
N THR A 143 16.72 10.83 26.45
CA THR A 143 18.17 10.69 26.28
C THR A 143 18.92 11.92 26.82
N THR A 144 18.35 13.12 26.70
CA THR A 144 18.95 14.35 27.27
C THR A 144 18.79 14.49 28.77
N THR A 145 17.78 13.87 29.39
CA THR A 145 17.58 13.94 30.84
C THR A 145 18.46 12.95 31.62
N GLU A 146 18.96 11.90 30.98
CA GLU A 146 19.85 10.89 31.60
C GLU A 146 21.36 11.23 31.52
N SER A 147 21.76 12.31 30.84
CA SER A 147 23.16 12.76 30.86
C SER A 147 23.48 13.38 32.23
N PRO A 148 24.31 12.76 33.08
CA PRO A 148 24.67 13.37 34.35
C PRO A 148 25.46 14.64 34.06
N ALA A 149 25.05 15.75 34.66
CA ALA A 149 25.84 16.97 34.71
C ALA A 149 27.22 16.60 35.28
N GLY A 150 28.25 16.70 34.44
CA GLY A 150 29.64 16.66 34.87
C GLY A 150 30.01 17.94 35.61
#